data_AF-A0A1Y2HUZ1-F1
#
_entry.id   AF-A0A1Y2HUZ1-F1
#
_cell.length_a   1.000
_cell.length_b   1.000
_cell.length_c   1.000
_cell.angle_alpha   90.00
_cell.angle_beta   90.00
_cell.angle_gamma   90.00
#
_symmetry.space_group_name_H-M   'P 1'
#
loop_
_entity.id
_entity.type
_entity.pdbx_description
1 polymer ?
#
loop_
_entity_poly.entity_id
_entity_poly.type
_entity_poly.pdbx_seq_one_letter_code
_entity_poly.pdbx_strand_id
1 'polypeptide(L)'
;SFGAPVPSTIKDNFRFESWKLLVPPFLHGGVVHLVSNLSWQLSTGATLERAWGSWRVAFVFFASALFGTLCSVQVRSWDVVIIGSSGGVCGLMGATFADHLLNHSVILHPQSQLRFWTFGIVFMLSLGLLPVMDNITHSSGLIAGFAAGLLAIPDLTDLDMPQHESKLKWRLLGLGMCVLLIGGVLHTLVEHIPWECGAVYGREWCCWLFFSLSC
;
A
#
# COMPACT_ATOMS: atom_id res chain seq x y z
N SER A 1 8.34 28.07 -38.43
CA SER A 1 8.11 26.69 -38.87
C SER A 1 9.40 25.90 -38.79
N PHE A 2 9.58 25.06 -37.78
CA PHE A 2 10.49 23.91 -37.80
C PHE A 2 9.97 22.91 -36.77
N GLY A 3 9.01 22.10 -37.21
CA GLY A 3 8.58 20.90 -36.49
C GLY A 3 9.62 19.81 -36.72
N ALA A 4 10.29 19.38 -35.66
CA ALA A 4 10.92 18.08 -35.66
C ALA A 4 9.80 17.03 -35.64
N PRO A 5 9.82 15.99 -36.50
CA PRO A 5 8.84 14.92 -36.43
C PRO A 5 9.08 14.17 -35.12
N VAL A 6 8.12 14.25 -34.20
CA VAL A 6 8.04 13.30 -33.09
C VAL A 6 7.83 11.92 -33.75
N PRO A 7 8.69 10.91 -33.50
CA PRO A 7 8.50 9.59 -34.08
C PRO A 7 7.11 9.06 -33.72
N SER A 8 6.32 8.72 -34.74
CA SER A 8 4.98 8.16 -34.62
C SER A 8 4.94 6.74 -34.03
N THR A 9 6.08 6.23 -33.55
CA THR A 9 6.28 4.89 -32.97
C THR A 9 6.05 4.83 -31.46
N ILE A 10 5.72 5.93 -30.79
CA ILE A 10 5.25 5.94 -29.40
C ILE A 10 3.73 6.16 -29.36
N LYS A 11 3.00 5.58 -30.31
CA LYS A 11 1.56 5.32 -30.18
C LYS A 11 1.26 3.83 -30.01
N ASP A 12 2.29 3.00 -30.01
CA ASP A 12 2.15 1.56 -30.00
C ASP A 12 2.31 1.01 -28.58
N ASN A 13 1.20 0.50 -28.05
CA ASN A 13 1.10 -0.42 -26.91
C ASN A 13 1.31 0.17 -25.51
N PHE A 14 0.34 0.96 -25.01
CA PHE A 14 0.07 1.00 -23.57
C PHE A 14 -0.53 -0.36 -23.16
N ARG A 15 0.30 -1.39 -23.02
CA ARG A 15 -0.12 -2.66 -22.42
C ARG A 15 -0.16 -2.45 -20.92
N PHE A 16 -1.33 -2.62 -20.31
CA PHE A 16 -1.45 -2.70 -18.86
C PHE A 16 -0.71 -3.94 -18.37
N GLU A 17 0.49 -3.71 -17.86
CA GLU A 17 1.38 -4.76 -17.37
C GLU A 17 1.13 -4.97 -15.89
N SER A 18 0.13 -5.79 -15.56
CA SER A 18 -0.27 -6.10 -14.17
C SER A 18 0.90 -6.58 -13.29
N TRP A 19 1.92 -7.19 -13.89
CA TRP A 19 3.15 -7.57 -13.20
C TRP A 19 3.91 -6.37 -12.62
N LYS A 20 3.82 -5.17 -13.21
CA LYS A 20 4.40 -3.94 -12.65
C LYS A 20 3.78 -3.50 -11.34
N LEU A 21 2.64 -4.07 -10.94
CA LEU A 21 2.00 -3.81 -9.65
C LEU A 21 2.31 -4.87 -8.60
N LEU A 22 2.52 -6.13 -9.03
CA LEU A 22 2.69 -7.28 -8.13
C LEU A 22 4.15 -7.67 -7.90
N VAL A 23 5.03 -7.42 -8.86
CA VAL A 23 6.45 -7.77 -8.82
C VAL A 23 7.32 -6.77 -8.03
N PRO A 24 7.03 -5.45 -7.96
CA PRO A 24 7.87 -4.49 -7.24
C PRO A 24 8.30 -4.88 -5.82
N PRO A 25 7.44 -5.48 -4.96
CA PRO A 25 7.84 -5.87 -3.61
C PRO A 25 9.01 -6.85 -3.55
N PHE A 26 9.29 -7.55 -4.65
CA PHE A 26 10.38 -8.54 -4.75
C PHE A 26 11.65 -7.97 -5.39
N LEU A 27 11.56 -6.84 -6.08
CA LEU A 27 12.70 -6.21 -6.77
C LEU A 27 13.43 -5.25 -5.83
N HIS A 28 14.76 -5.20 -5.89
CA HIS A 28 15.55 -4.31 -5.05
C HIS A 28 16.66 -3.64 -5.85
N GLY A 29 16.82 -2.33 -5.64
CA GLY A 29 17.81 -1.49 -6.35
C GLY A 29 19.27 -1.69 -5.93
N GLY A 30 19.58 -2.69 -5.10
CA GLY A 30 20.93 -3.00 -4.64
C GLY A 30 20.95 -3.78 -3.33
N VAL A 31 22.13 -4.30 -2.95
CA VAL A 31 22.32 -5.13 -1.74
C VAL A 31 21.97 -4.38 -0.46
N VAL A 32 22.39 -3.11 -0.33
CA VAL A 32 22.07 -2.30 0.85
C VAL A 32 20.56 -2.10 0.99
N HIS A 33 19.86 -1.86 -0.13
CA HIS A 33 18.41 -1.69 -0.14
C HIS A 33 17.67 -2.99 0.20
N LEU A 34 18.18 -4.14 -0.28
CA LEU A 34 17.65 -5.45 0.08
C LEU A 34 17.84 -5.76 1.57
N VAL A 35 19.06 -5.61 2.08
CA VAL A 35 19.37 -5.90 3.49
C VAL A 35 18.58 -5.00 4.42
N SER A 36 18.44 -3.71 4.11
CA SER A 36 17.64 -2.80 4.93
C SER A 36 16.16 -3.18 4.94
N ASN A 37 15.56 -3.46 3.78
CA ASN A 37 14.16 -3.90 3.71
C ASN A 37 13.93 -5.20 4.45
N LEU A 38 14.78 -6.21 4.24
CA LEU A 38 14.67 -7.48 4.94
C LEU A 38 14.83 -7.30 6.46
N SER A 39 15.73 -6.43 6.92
CA SER A 39 15.92 -6.18 8.35
C SER A 39 14.66 -5.58 8.99
N TRP A 40 14.04 -4.60 8.34
CA TRP A 40 12.78 -4.00 8.82
C TRP A 40 11.58 -4.94 8.68
N GLN A 41 11.49 -5.66 7.57
CA GLN A 41 10.43 -6.62 7.28
C GLN A 41 10.48 -7.80 8.25
N LEU A 42 11.66 -8.35 8.54
CA LEU A 42 11.79 -9.47 9.47
C LEU A 42 11.58 -9.01 10.92
N SER A 43 12.11 -7.85 11.33
CA SER A 43 11.95 -7.38 12.71
C SER A 43 10.50 -7.02 13.04
N THR A 44 9.84 -6.25 12.17
CA THR A 44 8.45 -5.82 12.33
C THR A 44 7.49 -6.95 12.00
N GLY A 45 7.68 -7.60 10.85
CA GLY A 45 6.82 -8.67 10.37
C GLY A 45 6.81 -9.89 11.28
N ALA A 46 7.96 -10.38 11.75
CA ALA A 46 7.98 -11.55 12.64
C ALA A 46 7.34 -11.25 14.00
N THR A 47 7.46 -10.02 14.49
CA THR A 47 6.80 -9.61 15.75
C THR A 47 5.30 -9.56 15.58
N LEU A 48 4.82 -8.93 14.50
CA LEU A 48 3.38 -8.84 14.20
C LEU A 48 2.80 -10.22 13.86
N GLU A 49 3.55 -11.08 13.18
CA GLU A 49 3.13 -12.43 12.79
C GLU A 49 2.93 -13.33 14.01
N ARG A 50 3.80 -13.24 15.02
CA ARG A 50 3.61 -13.94 16.29
C ARG A 50 2.34 -13.50 17.02
N ALA A 51 1.94 -12.23 16.88
CA ALA A 51 0.76 -11.69 17.54
C ALA A 51 -0.54 -11.92 16.75
N TRP A 52 -0.49 -11.82 15.42
CA TRP A 52 -1.68 -11.78 14.56
C TRP A 52 -1.85 -13.03 13.70
N GLY A 53 -0.80 -13.84 13.55
CA GLY A 53 -0.74 -14.94 12.61
C GLY A 53 -0.37 -14.51 11.19
N SER A 54 0.22 -15.44 10.44
CA SER A 54 0.84 -15.19 9.13
C SER A 54 -0.09 -14.58 8.09
N TRP A 55 -1.32 -15.07 8.00
CA TRP A 55 -2.23 -14.65 6.92
C TRP A 55 -2.66 -13.18 7.04
N ARG A 56 -2.82 -12.67 8.26
CA ARG A 56 -3.19 -11.26 8.51
C ARG A 56 -2.05 -10.33 8.16
N VAL A 57 -0.84 -10.69 8.57
CA VAL A 57 0.38 -9.94 8.27
C VAL A 57 0.66 -9.94 6.78
N ALA A 58 0.52 -11.09 6.11
CA ALA A 58 0.65 -11.19 4.67
C ALA A 58 -0.38 -10.29 3.95
N PHE A 59 -1.64 -10.33 4.35
CA PHE A 59 -2.69 -9.47 3.80
C PHE A 59 -2.34 -7.99 3.93
N VAL A 60 -2.00 -7.53 5.14
CA VAL A 60 -1.62 -6.12 5.39
C VAL A 60 -0.42 -5.73 4.55
N PHE A 61 0.63 -6.56 4.50
CA PHE A 61 1.84 -6.29 3.75
C PHE A 61 1.56 -6.13 2.25
N PHE A 62 0.89 -7.11 1.63
CA PHE A 62 0.64 -7.09 0.19
C PHE A 62 -0.38 -6.02 -0.21
N ALA A 63 -1.44 -5.82 0.59
CA ALA A 63 -2.42 -4.76 0.34
C ALA A 63 -1.77 -3.37 0.40
N SER A 64 -0.91 -3.13 1.38
CA SER A 64 -0.21 -1.85 1.54
C SER A 64 0.82 -1.62 0.43
N ALA A 65 1.57 -2.65 0.05
CA ALA A 65 2.53 -2.57 -1.04
C ALA A 65 1.84 -2.27 -2.39
N LEU A 66 0.72 -2.95 -2.67
CA LEU A 66 -0.07 -2.72 -3.87
C LEU A 66 -0.68 -1.32 -3.88
N PHE A 67 -1.35 -0.92 -2.80
CA PHE A 67 -1.96 0.40 -2.69
C PHE A 67 -0.92 1.51 -2.83
N GLY A 68 0.24 1.37 -2.17
CA GLY A 68 1.28 2.38 -2.25
C GLY A 68 1.93 2.50 -3.62
N THR A 69 2.04 1.38 -4.34
CA THR A 69 2.50 1.37 -5.73
C THR A 69 1.48 2.08 -6.63
N LEU A 70 0.18 1.77 -6.48
CA LEU A 70 -0.90 2.41 -7.24
C LEU A 70 -0.91 3.93 -7.04
N CYS A 71 -0.84 4.41 -5.79
CA CYS A 71 -0.81 5.84 -5.50
C CYS A 71 0.41 6.54 -6.12
N SER A 72 1.60 5.92 -6.07
CA SER A 72 2.79 6.53 -6.66
C SER A 72 2.70 6.64 -8.18
N VAL A 73 2.27 5.57 -8.85
CA VAL A 73 2.06 5.56 -10.30
C VAL A 73 1.08 6.65 -10.74
N GLN A 74 0.01 6.87 -9.97
CA GLN A 74 -0.99 7.90 -10.26
C GLN A 74 -0.45 9.31 -10.15
N VAL A 75 0.43 9.58 -9.18
CA VAL A 75 0.96 10.93 -8.94
C VAL A 75 2.17 11.25 -9.83
N ARG A 76 3.04 10.26 -10.09
CA ARG A 76 4.32 10.48 -10.77
C ARG A 76 4.24 10.16 -12.25
N SER A 77 3.88 8.91 -12.59
CA SER A 77 3.61 8.37 -13.94
C SER A 77 3.82 6.83 -13.98
N TRP A 78 3.33 6.16 -15.03
CA TRP A 78 3.47 4.70 -15.23
C TRP A 78 4.87 4.22 -15.62
N ASP A 79 5.78 5.13 -15.98
CA ASP A 79 7.18 4.85 -16.32
C ASP A 79 8.13 4.93 -15.12
N VAL A 80 7.62 5.27 -13.92
CA VAL A 80 8.42 5.24 -12.70
C VAL A 80 8.78 3.80 -12.34
N VAL A 81 10.08 3.58 -12.15
CA VAL A 81 10.61 2.32 -11.62
C VAL A 81 10.32 2.27 -10.12
N ILE A 82 9.25 1.58 -9.75
CA ILE A 82 8.93 1.26 -8.36
C ILE A 82 9.55 -0.11 -8.05
N ILE A 83 10.42 -0.14 -7.04
CA ILE A 83 11.11 -1.36 -6.60
C ILE A 83 11.21 -1.35 -5.07
N GLY A 84 11.00 -2.50 -4.46
CA GLY A 84 11.24 -2.75 -3.04
C GLY A 84 9.98 -3.08 -2.28
N SER A 85 10.13 -3.89 -1.23
CA SER A 85 9.07 -4.21 -0.29
C SER A 85 8.69 -3.06 0.65
N SER A 86 9.34 -1.89 0.52
CA SER A 86 9.25 -0.80 1.49
C SER A 86 7.82 -0.27 1.69
N GLY A 87 6.98 -0.25 0.65
CA GLY A 87 5.57 0.12 0.81
C GLY A 87 4.80 -0.85 1.72
N GLY A 88 5.09 -2.15 1.61
CA GLY A 88 4.56 -3.18 2.51
C GLY A 88 5.13 -3.07 3.91
N VAL A 89 6.43 -2.78 4.05
CA VAL A 89 7.07 -2.52 5.36
C VAL A 89 6.44 -1.32 6.06
N CYS A 90 6.23 -0.20 5.35
CA CYS A 90 5.47 0.93 5.88
C CYS A 90 4.06 0.52 6.31
N GLY A 91 3.41 -0.34 5.52
CA GLY A 91 2.11 -0.91 5.89
C GLY A 91 2.15 -1.66 7.22
N LEU A 92 3.16 -2.49 7.44
CA LEU A 92 3.36 -3.21 8.71
C LEU A 92 3.65 -2.25 9.87
N MET A 93 4.38 -1.17 9.65
CA MET A 93 4.59 -0.11 10.65
C MET A 93 3.26 0.58 11.00
N GLY A 94 2.42 0.87 10.00
CA GLY A 94 1.09 1.46 10.19
C GLY A 94 0.15 0.54 10.96
N ALA A 95 0.14 -0.75 10.64
CA ALA A 95 -0.64 -1.75 11.36
C ALA A 95 -0.15 -1.93 12.81
N THR A 96 1.17 -1.90 13.03
CA THR A 96 1.74 -1.95 14.38
C THR A 96 1.37 -0.71 15.19
N PHE A 97 1.37 0.47 14.56
CA PHE A 97 0.92 1.71 15.19
C PHE A 97 -0.56 1.64 15.60
N ALA A 98 -1.43 1.14 14.72
CA ALA A 98 -2.83 0.87 15.03
C ALA A 98 -3.00 -0.09 16.22
N ASP A 99 -2.24 -1.19 16.23
CA ASP A 99 -2.21 -2.15 17.35
C ASP A 99 -1.91 -1.47 18.67
N HIS A 100 -0.87 -0.63 18.68
CA HIS A 100 -0.41 0.05 19.89
C HIS A 100 -1.41 1.10 20.40
N LEU A 101 -2.18 1.73 19.52
CA LEU A 101 -3.26 2.65 19.92
C LEU A 101 -4.44 1.89 20.55
N LEU A 102 -4.89 0.81 19.91
CA LEU A 102 -6.05 0.05 20.36
C LEU A 102 -5.75 -0.77 21.62
N ASN A 103 -4.59 -1.44 21.63
CA ASN A 103 -4.17 -2.34 22.68
C ASN A 103 -3.21 -1.67 23.68
N HIS A 104 -3.19 -0.33 23.76
CA HIS A 104 -2.30 0.43 24.66
C HIS A 104 -2.40 0.00 26.13
N SER A 105 -3.56 -0.51 26.57
CA SER A 105 -3.80 -0.93 27.96
C SER A 105 -3.12 -2.24 28.34
N VAL A 106 -2.78 -3.09 27.36
CA VAL A 106 -2.12 -4.39 27.59
C VAL A 106 -0.63 -4.38 27.26
N ILE A 107 -0.14 -3.31 26.62
CA ILE A 107 1.25 -3.17 26.21
C ILE A 107 2.09 -2.63 27.37
N LEU A 108 3.25 -3.26 27.62
CA LEU A 108 4.24 -2.75 28.54
C LEU A 108 4.83 -1.42 28.02
N HIS A 109 4.79 -0.38 28.85
CA HIS A 109 5.27 0.97 28.52
C HIS A 109 4.69 1.56 27.22
N PRO A 110 3.35 1.70 27.11
CA PRO A 110 2.68 2.03 25.86
C PRO A 110 3.12 3.37 25.28
N GLN A 111 3.36 4.38 26.13
CA GLN A 111 3.86 5.68 25.69
C GLN A 111 5.27 5.60 25.09
N SER A 112 6.13 4.74 25.62
CA SER A 112 7.49 4.57 25.11
C SER A 112 7.46 3.90 23.74
N GLN A 113 6.65 2.85 23.60
CA GLN A 113 6.47 2.15 22.32
C GLN A 113 5.85 3.08 21.26
N LEU A 114 4.84 3.87 21.63
CA LEU A 114 4.24 4.84 20.71
C LEU A 114 5.27 5.88 20.23
N ARG A 115 6.09 6.43 21.13
CA ARG A 115 7.18 7.34 20.76
C ARG A 115 8.21 6.67 19.84
N PHE A 116 8.59 5.43 20.13
CA PHE A 116 9.53 4.67 19.32
C PHE A 116 9.01 4.47 17.88
N TRP A 117 7.77 4.03 17.73
CA TRP A 117 7.17 3.83 16.41
C TRP A 117 6.93 5.16 15.67
N THR A 118 6.50 6.21 16.35
CA THR A 118 6.39 7.56 15.76
C THR A 118 7.75 8.03 15.24
N PHE A 119 8.81 7.90 16.03
CA PHE A 119 10.15 8.27 15.60
C PHE A 119 10.61 7.44 14.40
N GLY A 120 10.39 6.12 14.43
CA GLY A 120 10.70 5.24 13.31
C GLY A 120 10.00 5.62 12.02
N ILE A 121 8.70 5.94 12.08
CA ILE A 121 7.91 6.42 10.94
C ILE A 121 8.47 7.74 10.40
N VAL A 122 8.70 8.73 11.26
CA VAL A 122 9.22 10.04 10.85
C VAL A 122 10.62 9.90 10.24
N PHE A 123 11.48 9.10 10.86
CA PHE A 123 12.82 8.83 10.34
C PHE A 123 12.76 8.20 8.95
N MET A 124 11.90 7.18 8.78
CA MET A 124 11.72 6.49 7.51
C MET A 124 11.20 7.41 6.40
N LEU A 125 10.19 8.23 6.68
CA LEU A 125 9.68 9.23 5.73
C LEU A 125 10.69 10.35 5.44
N SER A 126 11.56 10.67 6.40
CA SER A 126 12.66 11.63 6.20
C SER A 126 13.73 11.08 5.26
N LEU A 127 14.01 9.76 5.29
CA LEU A 127 14.88 9.12 4.31
C LEU A 127 14.31 9.20 2.88
N GLY A 128 12.99 9.30 2.75
CA GLY A 128 12.33 9.53 1.47
C GLY A 128 12.52 10.92 0.87
N LEU A 129 13.22 11.84 1.56
CA LEU A 129 13.74 13.07 0.95
C LEU A 129 14.95 12.78 0.05
N LEU A 130 15.56 11.60 0.15
CA LEU A 130 16.62 11.16 -0.75
C LEU A 130 16.00 10.75 -2.10
N PRO A 131 16.63 11.10 -3.24
CA PRO A 131 16.06 10.89 -4.58
C PRO A 131 15.86 9.42 -4.99
N VAL A 132 16.37 8.49 -4.20
CA VAL A 132 16.27 7.04 -4.44
C VAL A 132 14.98 6.44 -3.84
N MET A 133 14.29 7.17 -2.98
CA MET A 133 13.19 6.68 -2.16
C MET A 133 11.86 7.31 -2.56
N ASP A 134 10.82 6.48 -2.67
CA ASP A 134 9.49 6.91 -3.08
C ASP A 134 8.59 7.17 -1.87
N ASN A 135 8.60 8.42 -1.41
CA ASN A 135 7.81 8.84 -0.27
C ASN A 135 6.30 8.76 -0.48
N ILE A 136 5.83 8.74 -1.73
CA ILE A 136 4.41 8.58 -2.03
C ILE A 136 4.02 7.14 -1.71
N THR A 137 4.77 6.16 -2.21
CA THR A 137 4.57 4.75 -1.88
C THR A 137 4.69 4.48 -0.38
N HIS A 138 5.66 5.10 0.31
CA HIS A 138 5.84 4.92 1.76
C HIS A 138 4.67 5.49 2.56
N SER A 139 4.27 6.73 2.28
CA SER A 139 3.19 7.41 3.01
C SER A 139 1.84 6.75 2.77
N SER A 140 1.53 6.42 1.52
CA SER A 140 0.26 5.75 1.17
C SER A 140 0.22 4.30 1.66
N GLY A 141 1.34 3.56 1.61
CA GLY A 141 1.48 2.24 2.21
C GLY A 141 1.27 2.27 3.73
N LEU A 142 1.84 3.26 4.43
CA LEU A 142 1.62 3.46 5.87
C LEU A 142 0.14 3.66 6.21
N ILE A 143 -0.55 4.55 5.47
CA ILE A 143 -1.97 4.85 5.68
C ILE A 143 -2.84 3.62 5.38
N ALA A 144 -2.57 2.91 4.29
CA ALA A 144 -3.29 1.70 3.92
C ALA A 144 -3.09 0.59 4.96
N GLY A 145 -1.86 0.40 5.45
CA GLY A 145 -1.56 -0.58 6.48
C GLY A 145 -2.17 -0.24 7.84
N PHE A 146 -2.25 1.05 8.20
CA PHE A 146 -2.99 1.49 9.38
C PHE A 146 -4.48 1.13 9.25
N ALA A 147 -5.12 1.46 8.13
CA ALA A 147 -6.53 1.16 7.89
C ALA A 147 -6.81 -0.36 7.86
N ALA A 148 -5.99 -1.13 7.12
CA ALA A 148 -6.09 -2.58 7.06
C ALA A 148 -5.78 -3.22 8.43
N GLY A 149 -4.86 -2.65 9.20
CA GLY A 149 -4.55 -3.06 10.56
C GLY A 149 -5.75 -2.94 11.48
N LEU A 150 -6.47 -1.81 11.47
CA LEU A 150 -7.69 -1.63 12.25
C LEU A 150 -8.76 -2.71 11.98
N LEU A 151 -8.79 -3.27 10.78
CA LEU A 151 -9.67 -4.37 10.40
C LEU A 151 -9.11 -5.75 10.80
N ALA A 152 -7.79 -5.93 10.66
CA ALA A 152 -7.14 -7.22 10.83
C ALA A 152 -6.77 -7.54 12.29
N ILE A 153 -6.65 -6.56 13.18
CA ILE A 153 -6.26 -6.78 14.59
C ILE A 153 -7.09 -7.92 15.22
N PRO A 154 -6.43 -8.96 15.77
CA PRO A 154 -7.12 -10.05 16.44
C PRO A 154 -7.79 -9.57 17.73
N ASP A 155 -8.94 -10.15 18.03
CA ASP A 155 -9.58 -9.93 19.33
C ASP A 155 -8.81 -10.72 20.38
N LEU A 156 -8.13 -10.00 21.29
CA LEU A 156 -7.62 -10.57 22.54
C LEU A 156 -8.83 -10.91 23.43
N THR A 157 -9.40 -12.10 23.25
CA THR A 157 -10.68 -12.54 23.85
C THR A 157 -10.59 -12.94 25.33
N ASP A 158 -9.40 -13.03 25.92
CA ASP A 158 -9.23 -13.66 27.24
C ASP A 158 -9.18 -12.69 28.42
N LEU A 159 -9.38 -11.38 28.20
CA LEU A 159 -9.50 -10.40 29.28
C LEU A 159 -10.89 -9.78 29.21
N ASP A 160 -11.74 -10.06 30.21
CA ASP A 160 -13.09 -9.53 30.45
C ASP A 160 -13.09 -7.99 30.58
N MET A 161 -12.78 -7.30 29.49
CA MET A 161 -12.66 -5.85 29.44
C MET A 161 -13.87 -5.26 28.68
N PRO A 162 -14.48 -4.16 29.16
CA PRO A 162 -15.59 -3.46 28.51
C PRO A 162 -15.18 -2.73 27.20
N GLN A 163 -14.15 -3.21 26.51
CA GLN A 163 -13.52 -2.58 25.34
C GLN A 163 -14.15 -3.01 24.01
N HIS A 164 -15.13 -3.93 24.02
CA HIS A 164 -15.78 -4.45 22.81
C HIS A 164 -16.42 -3.32 21.96
N GLU A 165 -17.10 -2.36 22.58
CA GLU A 165 -17.66 -1.20 21.87
C GLU A 165 -16.57 -0.29 21.28
N SER A 166 -15.43 -0.17 21.94
CA SER A 166 -14.30 0.62 21.45
C SER A 166 -13.72 -0.01 20.19
N LYS A 167 -13.49 -1.34 20.19
CA LYS A 167 -12.94 -2.06 19.03
C LYS A 167 -13.85 -2.03 17.81
N LEU A 168 -15.18 -2.15 18.01
CA LEU A 168 -16.12 -2.03 16.89
C LEU A 168 -16.03 -0.66 16.21
N LYS A 169 -15.93 0.44 16.99
CA LYS A 169 -15.76 1.79 16.44
C LYS A 169 -14.48 1.91 15.61
N TRP A 170 -13.38 1.34 16.08
CA TRP A 170 -12.11 1.32 15.35
C TRP A 170 -12.16 0.46 14.08
N ARG A 171 -12.86 -0.69 14.11
CA ARG A 171 -13.10 -1.50 12.91
C ARG A 171 -13.95 -0.75 11.88
N LEU A 172 -15.00 -0.07 12.32
CA LEU A 172 -15.82 0.77 11.44
C LEU A 172 -15.02 1.95 10.86
N LEU A 173 -14.15 2.55 11.65
CA LEU A 173 -13.21 3.57 11.17
C LEU A 173 -12.26 2.99 10.12
N GLY A 174 -11.64 1.83 10.40
CA GLY A 174 -10.79 1.12 9.44
C GLY A 174 -11.52 0.80 8.13
N LEU A 175 -12.77 0.33 8.22
CA LEU A 175 -13.61 0.06 7.05
C LEU A 175 -13.88 1.34 6.26
N GLY A 176 -14.28 2.43 6.93
CA GLY A 176 -14.49 3.72 6.29
C GLY A 176 -13.22 4.24 5.60
N MET A 177 -12.06 4.12 6.25
CA MET A 177 -10.76 4.47 5.67
C MET A 177 -10.47 3.62 4.43
N CYS A 178 -10.63 2.29 4.50
CA CYS A 178 -10.42 1.41 3.35
C CYS A 178 -11.35 1.76 2.18
N VAL A 179 -12.63 2.02 2.44
CA VAL A 179 -13.59 2.44 1.41
C VAL A 179 -13.19 3.76 0.76
N LEU A 180 -12.75 4.75 1.54
CA LEU A 180 -12.29 6.04 1.02
C LEU A 180 -11.02 5.91 0.18
N LEU A 181 -10.06 5.11 0.65
CA LEU A 181 -8.80 4.87 -0.05
C LEU A 181 -9.03 4.15 -1.39
N ILE A 182 -9.81 3.05 -1.36
CA ILE A 182 -10.17 2.29 -2.56
C ILE A 182 -11.00 3.17 -3.50
N GLY A 183 -11.98 3.89 -2.98
CA GLY A 183 -12.82 4.81 -3.77
C GLY A 183 -12.01 5.90 -4.45
N GLY A 184 -11.03 6.50 -3.77
CA GLY A 184 -10.14 7.51 -4.35
C GLY A 184 -9.26 6.95 -5.47
N VAL A 185 -8.69 5.76 -5.28
CA VAL A 185 -7.93 5.07 -6.34
C VAL A 185 -8.84 4.71 -7.52
N LEU A 186 -10.05 4.20 -7.27
CA LEU A 186 -10.99 3.88 -8.34
C LEU A 186 -11.47 5.11 -9.09
N HIS A 187 -11.77 6.21 -8.40
CA HIS A 187 -12.18 7.47 -9.01
C HIS A 187 -11.10 8.01 -9.96
N THR A 188 -9.86 8.06 -9.48
CA THR A 188 -8.73 8.51 -10.29
C THR A 188 -8.46 7.59 -11.48
N LEU A 189 -8.58 6.27 -11.30
CA LEU A 189 -8.51 5.31 -12.42
C LEU A 189 -9.63 5.56 -13.44
N VAL A 190 -10.87 5.73 -12.99
CA VAL A 190 -12.04 6.02 -13.85
C VAL A 190 -11.82 7.30 -14.64
N GLU A 191 -11.36 8.38 -14.02
CA GLU A 191 -11.12 9.65 -14.73
C GLU A 191 -9.98 9.58 -15.75
N HIS A 192 -8.97 8.75 -15.49
CA HIS A 192 -7.77 8.65 -16.34
C HIS A 192 -7.80 7.46 -17.32
N ILE A 193 -8.81 6.57 -17.23
CA ILE A 193 -9.06 5.56 -18.26
C ILE A 193 -9.67 6.28 -19.47
N PRO A 194 -9.04 6.23 -20.65
CA PRO A 194 -9.66 6.74 -21.86
C PRO A 194 -10.92 5.91 -22.19
N TRP A 195 -12.10 6.44 -21.89
CA TRP A 195 -13.41 5.82 -22.19
C TRP A 195 -13.69 5.67 -23.68
N GLU A 196 -12.84 6.23 -24.55
CA GLU A 196 -12.84 6.00 -26.01
C GLU A 196 -12.20 4.64 -26.36
N CYS A 197 -12.72 3.59 -25.75
CA CYS A 197 -12.28 2.21 -25.89
C CYS A 197 -12.42 1.68 -27.35
N GLY A 198 -13.29 2.32 -28.16
CA GLY A 198 -13.52 1.93 -29.56
C GLY A 198 -12.55 2.50 -30.60
N ALA A 199 -11.89 3.63 -30.32
CA ALA A 199 -11.09 4.33 -31.34
C ALA A 199 -9.58 4.07 -31.22
N VAL A 200 -9.09 3.73 -30.02
CA VAL A 200 -7.65 3.67 -29.72
C VAL A 200 -7.15 2.27 -29.35
N TYR A 201 -7.96 1.44 -28.67
CA TYR A 201 -7.48 0.19 -28.07
C TYR A 201 -8.07 -1.11 -28.67
N GLY A 202 -9.02 -1.01 -29.60
CA GLY A 202 -9.65 -2.17 -30.24
C GLY A 202 -10.74 -2.82 -29.37
N ARG A 203 -11.77 -3.35 -30.04
CA ARG A 203 -13.03 -3.84 -29.42
C ARG A 203 -12.86 -4.90 -28.32
N GLU A 204 -11.77 -5.65 -28.31
CA GLU A 204 -11.56 -6.77 -27.38
C GLU A 204 -11.30 -6.33 -25.93
N TRP A 205 -10.75 -5.12 -25.72
CA TRP A 205 -10.48 -4.58 -24.39
C TRP A 205 -11.73 -4.18 -23.61
N CYS A 206 -12.74 -3.70 -24.33
CA CYS A 206 -14.03 -3.35 -23.74
C CYS A 206 -14.71 -4.58 -23.12
N CYS A 207 -14.57 -5.76 -23.71
CA CYS A 207 -15.28 -6.94 -23.20
C CYS A 207 -14.67 -7.54 -21.92
N TRP A 208 -13.36 -7.39 -21.69
CA TRP A 208 -12.71 -7.81 -20.44
C TRP A 208 -13.00 -6.90 -19.24
N LEU A 209 -13.03 -5.58 -19.45
CA LEU A 209 -13.29 -4.60 -18.38
C LEU A 209 -14.76 -4.58 -17.93
N PHE A 210 -15.69 -4.92 -18.82
CA PHE A 210 -17.13 -4.93 -18.54
C PHE A 210 -17.73 -6.32 -18.31
N PHE A 211 -16.93 -7.40 -18.31
CA PHE A 211 -17.42 -8.80 -18.21
C PHE A 211 -18.61 -9.08 -19.16
N SER A 212 -18.63 -8.44 -20.33
CA SER A 212 -19.72 -8.61 -21.30
C SER A 212 -19.40 -9.82 -22.18
N LEU A 213 -20.29 -10.82 -22.15
CA LEU A 213 -20.22 -12.01 -23.01
C LEU A 213 -20.65 -11.74 -24.47
N SER A 214 -21.05 -10.50 -24.77
CA SER A 214 -21.47 -10.08 -26.11
C SER A 214 -20.38 -9.23 -26.78
N CYS A 215 -19.22 -9.85 -27.00
CA CYS A 215 -18.32 -9.62 -28.13
C CYS A 215 -18.23 -10.98 -28.84
#